data_AF-A0A9E2IWS1-F1
#
_entry.id   AF-A0A9E2IWS1-F1
#
_cell.length_a   1.000
_cell.length_b   1.000
_cell.length_c   1.000
_cell.angle_alpha   90.00
_cell.angle_beta   90.00
_cell.angle_gamma   90.00
#
_symmetry.space_group_name_H-M   'P 1'
#
loop_
_entity.id
_entity.type
_entity.pdbx_description
1 polymer ?
#
loop_
_entity_poly.entity_id
_entity_poly.type
_entity_poly.pdbx_seq_one_letter_code
_entity_poly.pdbx_strand_id
1 'polypeptide(L)'
;MEERMNALEIALKNEMNEHNFYLKNGARTANPLGKAMFEQIAAEELEHYERLKQLAGKWQKNGKWPDTVPLKVKETAVRSIFGRAAKASGKAAAGGDSDDLRAVRAAIEFEAKGAAFYAELRDKSTDPKEKAFFGLLANIEHEHFSSLKDTEEFFVNPGAWYQKAESSGLDGA
;
A
#
# COMPACT_ATOMS: atom_id res chain seq x y z
N MET A 1 -6.45 12.16 -24.40
CA MET A 1 -5.42 11.10 -24.34
C MET A 1 -4.21 11.59 -23.58
N GLU A 2 -3.72 12.79 -23.89
CA GLU A 2 -2.60 13.45 -23.22
C GLU A 2 -2.74 13.54 -21.69
N GLU A 3 -3.89 13.99 -21.18
CA GLU A 3 -4.14 14.06 -19.72
C GLU A 3 -4.10 12.68 -19.03
N ARG A 4 -4.56 11.61 -19.71
CA ARG A 4 -4.56 10.25 -19.17
C ARG A 4 -3.18 9.59 -19.22
N MET A 5 -2.37 9.90 -20.23
CA MET A 5 -0.96 9.50 -20.30
C MET A 5 -0.16 10.20 -19.20
N ASN A 6 -0.39 11.49 -19.00
CA ASN A 6 0.24 12.26 -17.93
C ASN A 6 -0.13 11.70 -16.54
N ALA A 7 -1.40 11.31 -16.34
CA ALA A 7 -1.83 10.64 -15.12
C ALA A 7 -1.10 9.31 -14.86
N LEU A 8 -0.84 8.53 -15.92
CA LEU A 8 -0.12 7.26 -15.82
C LEU A 8 1.38 7.45 -15.53
N GLU A 9 2.00 8.50 -16.08
CA GLU A 9 3.38 8.87 -15.77
C GLU A 9 3.53 9.35 -14.33
N ILE A 10 2.57 10.15 -13.84
CA ILE A 10 2.51 10.58 -12.44
C ILE A 10 2.38 9.36 -11.52
N ALA A 11 1.46 8.44 -11.84
CA ALA A 11 1.28 7.18 -11.11
C ALA A 11 2.61 6.40 -11.02
N LEU A 12 3.25 6.12 -12.16
CA LEU A 12 4.54 5.41 -12.21
C LEU A 12 5.62 6.07 -11.34
N LYS A 13 5.66 7.40 -11.32
CA LYS A 13 6.61 8.15 -10.51
C LYS A 13 6.28 8.02 -9.01
N ASN A 14 5.01 8.07 -8.65
CA ASN A 14 4.57 7.94 -7.26
C ASN A 14 4.92 6.56 -6.70
N GLU A 15 4.55 5.48 -7.39
CA GLU A 15 4.86 4.10 -6.98
C GLU A 15 6.35 3.91 -6.70
N MET A 16 7.20 4.44 -7.58
CA MET A 16 8.64 4.30 -7.42
C MET A 16 9.18 5.16 -6.27
N ASN A 17 8.58 6.33 -6.00
CA ASN A 17 8.95 7.15 -4.85
C ASN A 17 8.54 6.46 -3.54
N GLU A 18 7.34 5.89 -3.48
CA GLU A 18 6.82 5.15 -2.33
C GLU A 18 7.61 3.88 -2.08
N HIS A 19 7.88 3.08 -3.12
CA HIS A 19 8.80 1.93 -3.05
C HIS A 19 10.13 2.28 -2.39
N ASN A 20 10.79 3.35 -2.88
CA ASN A 20 12.08 3.78 -2.35
C ASN A 20 11.96 4.32 -0.91
N PHE A 21 10.87 5.02 -0.60
CA PHE A 21 10.57 5.50 0.74
C PHE A 21 10.44 4.32 1.72
N TYR A 22 9.70 3.29 1.34
CA TYR A 22 9.48 2.10 2.16
C TYR A 22 10.74 1.27 2.34
N LEU A 23 11.52 1.02 1.28
CA LEU A 23 12.83 0.35 1.39
C LEU A 23 13.76 1.07 2.36
N LYS A 24 13.85 2.41 2.24
CA LYS A 24 14.71 3.22 3.12
C LYS A 24 14.29 3.11 4.58
N ASN A 25 12.99 3.18 4.87
CA ASN A 25 12.49 3.11 6.24
C ASN A 25 12.55 1.69 6.81
N GLY A 26 12.31 0.66 6.01
CA GLY A 26 12.51 -0.75 6.37
C GLY A 26 13.96 -1.08 6.73
N ALA A 27 14.93 -0.48 6.05
CA ALA A 27 16.35 -0.62 6.38
C ALA A 27 16.76 0.13 7.67
N ARG A 28 16.05 1.19 8.04
CA ARG A 28 16.36 2.04 9.21
C ARG A 28 15.74 1.52 10.50
N THR A 29 14.48 1.08 10.46
CA THR A 29 13.71 0.69 11.65
C THR A 29 14.39 -0.46 12.40
N ALA A 30 14.54 -0.30 13.71
CA ALA A 30 14.93 -1.39 14.60
C ALA A 30 13.74 -2.25 15.05
N ASN A 31 12.51 -1.74 14.84
CA ASN A 31 11.29 -2.45 15.19
C ASN A 31 11.01 -3.57 14.17
N PRO A 32 10.96 -4.85 14.58
CA PRO A 32 10.75 -5.97 13.66
C PRO A 32 9.38 -5.96 12.99
N LEU A 33 8.33 -5.46 13.66
CA LEU A 33 6.99 -5.33 13.07
C LEU A 33 6.99 -4.20 12.03
N GLY A 34 7.57 -3.05 12.38
CA GLY A 34 7.75 -1.94 11.46
C GLY A 34 8.54 -2.34 10.21
N LYS A 35 9.60 -3.14 10.39
CA LYS A 35 10.42 -3.65 9.31
C LYS A 35 9.62 -4.53 8.35
N ALA A 36 8.94 -5.54 8.89
CA ALA A 36 8.15 -6.47 8.08
C ALA A 36 7.04 -5.76 7.30
N MET A 37 6.42 -4.73 7.90
CA MET A 37 5.43 -3.89 7.23
C MET A 37 6.05 -3.09 6.08
N PHE A 38 7.13 -2.34 6.33
CA PHE A 38 7.77 -1.52 5.30
C PHE A 38 8.31 -2.36 4.13
N GLU A 39 8.91 -3.51 4.41
CA GLU A 39 9.40 -4.43 3.37
C GLU A 39 8.26 -4.99 2.51
N GLN A 40 7.10 -5.29 3.13
CA GLN A 40 5.95 -5.78 2.39
C GLN A 40 5.36 -4.71 1.48
N ILE A 41 5.12 -3.50 2.00
CA ILE A 41 4.54 -2.41 1.20
C ILE A 41 5.51 -2.03 0.06
N ALA A 42 6.83 -1.97 0.34
CA ALA A 42 7.82 -1.76 -0.72
C ALA A 42 7.73 -2.81 -1.84
N ALA A 43 7.51 -4.09 -1.53
CA ALA A 43 7.36 -5.13 -2.53
C ALA A 43 6.06 -4.98 -3.34
N GLU A 44 4.97 -4.56 -2.68
CA GLU A 44 3.67 -4.31 -3.32
C GLU A 44 3.74 -3.10 -4.27
N GLU A 45 4.36 -1.98 -3.88
CA GLU A 45 4.56 -0.81 -4.79
C GLU A 45 5.40 -1.14 -6.02
N LEU A 46 6.41 -2.01 -5.88
CA LEU A 46 7.17 -2.45 -7.04
C LEU A 46 6.32 -3.27 -8.00
N GLU A 47 5.45 -4.14 -7.48
CA GLU A 47 4.48 -4.91 -8.28
C GLU A 47 3.48 -3.97 -8.99
N HIS A 48 3.01 -2.92 -8.32
CA HIS A 48 2.13 -1.90 -8.89
C HIS A 48 2.81 -1.13 -10.03
N TYR A 49 4.03 -0.63 -9.79
CA TYR A 49 4.83 0.03 -10.80
C TYR A 49 5.02 -0.83 -12.05
N GLU A 50 5.37 -2.11 -11.88
CA GLU A 50 5.54 -3.03 -13.02
C GLU A 50 4.25 -3.21 -13.82
N ARG A 51 3.10 -3.31 -13.15
CA ARG A 51 1.79 -3.42 -13.81
C ARG A 51 1.43 -2.15 -14.58
N LEU A 52 1.60 -0.98 -13.96
CA LEU A 52 1.37 0.32 -14.60
C LEU A 52 2.29 0.49 -15.82
N LYS A 53 3.54 0.06 -15.72
CA LYS A 53 4.53 0.16 -16.80
C LYS A 53 4.17 -0.75 -17.97
N GLN A 54 3.72 -1.97 -17.70
CA GLN A 54 3.22 -2.89 -18.72
C GLN A 54 1.97 -2.33 -19.42
N LEU A 55 1.05 -1.75 -18.65
CA LEU A 55 -0.15 -1.10 -19.17
C LEU A 55 0.22 0.09 -20.08
N ALA A 56 1.09 0.99 -19.61
CA ALA A 56 1.58 2.14 -20.37
C ALA A 56 2.16 1.70 -21.72
N GLY A 57 3.04 0.68 -21.70
CA GLY A 57 3.66 0.16 -22.92
C GLY A 57 2.68 -0.47 -23.90
N LYS A 58 1.66 -1.20 -23.42
CA LYS A 58 0.60 -1.76 -24.28
C LYS A 58 -0.28 -0.67 -24.88
N TRP A 59 -0.64 0.32 -24.07
CA TRP A 59 -1.51 1.41 -24.51
C TRP A 59 -0.80 2.30 -25.54
N GLN A 60 0.45 2.68 -25.29
CA GLN A 60 1.24 3.51 -26.21
C GLN A 60 1.41 2.85 -27.59
N LYS A 61 1.60 1.52 -27.63
CA LYS A 61 1.75 0.77 -28.89
C LYS A 61 0.43 0.62 -29.67
N ASN A 62 -0.67 0.37 -28.97
CA ASN A 62 -1.93 -0.02 -29.61
C ASN A 62 -2.93 1.14 -29.77
N GLY A 63 -2.67 2.30 -29.14
CA GLY A 63 -3.59 3.44 -29.08
C GLY A 63 -4.92 3.15 -28.36
N LYS A 64 -5.04 1.96 -27.74
CA LYS A 64 -6.23 1.45 -27.07
C LYS A 64 -5.85 0.79 -25.76
N TRP A 65 -6.76 0.86 -24.80
CA TRP A 65 -6.63 0.16 -23.54
C TRP A 65 -6.61 -1.36 -23.78
N PRO A 66 -5.70 -2.12 -23.14
CA PRO A 66 -5.64 -3.57 -23.32
C PRO A 66 -6.89 -4.27 -22.79
N ASP A 67 -7.35 -5.32 -23.48
CA ASP A 67 -8.57 -6.06 -23.12
C ASP A 67 -8.47 -6.77 -21.77
N THR A 68 -7.26 -7.17 -21.38
CA THR A 68 -6.97 -7.77 -20.08
C THR A 68 -5.71 -7.15 -19.48
N VAL A 69 -5.89 -6.40 -18.41
CA VAL A 69 -4.87 -6.34 -17.36
C VAL A 69 -5.21 -7.49 -16.42
N PRO A 70 -4.29 -8.41 -16.09
CA PRO A 70 -4.56 -9.44 -15.09
C PRO A 70 -4.78 -8.76 -13.73
N LEU A 71 -6.02 -8.39 -13.45
CA LEU A 71 -6.51 -7.78 -12.21
C LEU A 71 -6.66 -8.87 -11.12
N LYS A 72 -5.60 -9.63 -10.87
CA LYS A 72 -5.50 -10.43 -9.65
C LYS A 72 -4.52 -9.74 -8.74
N VAL A 73 -5.02 -8.72 -8.07
CA VAL A 73 -4.32 -8.20 -6.90
C VAL A 73 -4.72 -9.11 -5.75
N LYS A 74 -3.73 -9.70 -5.08
CA LYS A 74 -3.97 -10.33 -3.79
C LYS A 74 -4.35 -9.21 -2.83
N GLU A 75 -5.32 -9.43 -1.94
CA GLU A 75 -5.49 -8.54 -0.79
C GLU A 75 -4.12 -8.28 -0.16
N THR A 76 -3.86 -7.03 0.24
CA THR A 76 -2.54 -6.66 0.79
C THR A 76 -2.16 -7.66 1.88
N ALA A 77 -0.94 -8.18 1.82
CA ALA A 77 -0.51 -9.15 2.81
C ALA A 77 -0.07 -8.48 4.12
N VAL A 78 -0.09 -7.14 4.19
CA VAL A 78 0.47 -6.35 5.28
C VAL A 78 -0.15 -6.74 6.61
N ARG A 79 -1.49 -6.78 6.75
CA ARG A 79 -2.13 -7.14 8.02
C ARG A 79 -1.77 -8.56 8.49
N SER A 80 -1.68 -9.50 7.55
CA SER A 80 -1.30 -10.89 7.83
C SER A 80 0.17 -11.02 8.23
N ILE A 81 1.06 -10.31 7.54
CA ILE A 81 2.50 -10.25 7.85
C ILE A 81 2.72 -9.57 9.19
N PHE A 82 2.04 -8.46 9.44
CA PHE A 82 2.08 -7.74 10.70
C PHE A 82 1.63 -8.63 11.86
N GLY A 83 0.52 -9.36 11.69
CA GLY A 83 0.05 -10.34 12.69
C GLY A 83 1.04 -11.48 12.94
N ARG A 84 1.69 -12.00 11.88
CA ARG A 84 2.74 -13.03 12.04
C ARG A 84 3.99 -12.46 12.73
N ALA A 85 4.43 -11.26 12.36
CA ALA A 85 5.57 -10.59 12.97
C ALA A 85 5.31 -10.26 14.45
N ALA A 86 4.08 -9.82 14.77
CA ALA A 86 3.65 -9.56 16.13
C ALA A 86 3.64 -10.82 17.00
N LYS A 87 3.16 -11.95 16.46
CA LYS A 87 3.21 -13.25 17.14
C LYS A 87 4.65 -13.73 17.36
N ALA A 88 5.52 -13.58 16.35
CA ALA A 88 6.91 -14.00 16.42
C ALA A 88 7.75 -13.16 17.40
N SER A 89 7.43 -11.87 17.55
CA SER A 89 8.18 -10.95 18.42
C SER A 89 7.70 -10.97 19.89
N GLY A 90 6.56 -11.61 20.17
CA GLY A 90 5.91 -11.59 21.49
C GLY A 90 5.46 -10.19 21.93
N LYS A 91 4.93 -10.05 23.16
CA LYS A 91 4.56 -8.74 23.76
C LYS A 91 5.78 -7.83 24.08
N ALA A 92 6.98 -8.24 23.69
CA ALA A 92 8.24 -7.56 23.95
C ALA A 92 8.64 -6.55 22.86
N ALA A 93 7.92 -6.50 21.74
CA ALA A 93 8.11 -5.44 20.76
C ALA A 93 7.69 -4.09 21.38
N ALA A 94 8.68 -3.28 21.75
CA ALA A 94 8.44 -1.87 22.07
C ALA A 94 7.82 -1.16 20.85
N GLY A 95 7.15 -0.03 21.07
CA GLY A 95 6.69 0.83 19.97
C GLY A 95 7.85 1.26 19.06
N GLY A 96 7.52 1.83 17.89
CA GLY A 96 8.53 2.46 17.04
C GLY A 96 9.19 3.66 17.71
N ASP A 97 10.37 4.04 17.25
CA ASP A 97 10.98 5.30 17.65
C ASP A 97 10.24 6.52 17.04
N SER A 98 10.68 7.74 17.38
CA SER A 98 10.08 8.96 16.84
C SER A 98 10.18 9.05 15.31
N ASP A 99 11.17 8.41 14.72
CA ASP A 99 11.43 8.43 13.29
C ASP A 99 10.54 7.42 12.58
N ASP A 100 10.30 6.25 13.21
CA ASP A 100 9.35 5.23 12.76
C ASP A 100 7.93 5.79 12.72
N LEU A 101 7.51 6.47 13.79
CA LEU A 101 6.18 7.11 13.84
C LEU A 101 6.03 8.22 12.80
N ARG A 102 7.08 9.03 12.59
CA ARG A 102 7.08 10.05 11.52
C ARG A 102 7.01 9.42 10.14
N ALA A 103 7.74 8.33 9.91
CA ALA A 103 7.73 7.61 8.64
C ALA A 103 6.35 7.00 8.36
N VAL A 104 5.73 6.36 9.34
CA VAL A 104 4.36 5.80 9.20
C VAL A 104 3.34 6.90 8.92
N ARG A 105 3.42 8.06 9.58
CA ARG A 105 2.52 9.18 9.29
C ARG A 105 2.69 9.76 7.89
N ALA A 106 3.93 9.88 7.43
CA ALA A 106 4.19 10.30 6.05
C ALA A 106 3.66 9.26 5.04
N ALA A 107 3.83 7.98 5.32
CA ALA A 107 3.26 6.88 4.52
C ALA A 107 1.73 6.96 4.46
N ILE A 108 1.06 7.16 5.59
CA ILE A 108 -0.41 7.35 5.64
C ILE A 108 -0.85 8.48 4.72
N GLU A 109 -0.10 9.59 4.67
CA GLU A 109 -0.41 10.69 3.76
C GLU A 109 -0.18 10.33 2.29
N PHE A 110 0.84 9.53 1.97
CA PHE A 110 1.10 9.05 0.61
C PHE A 110 -0.03 8.16 0.12
N GLU A 111 -0.35 7.11 0.87
CA GLU A 111 -1.43 6.18 0.52
C GLU A 111 -2.80 6.88 0.41
N ALA A 112 -3.09 7.83 1.29
CA ALA A 112 -4.32 8.61 1.20
C ALA A 112 -4.39 9.46 -0.08
N LYS A 113 -3.25 10.03 -0.52
CA LYS A 113 -3.16 10.80 -1.77
C LYS A 113 -3.22 9.87 -2.98
N GLY A 114 -2.55 8.72 -2.95
CA GLY A 114 -2.59 7.68 -3.99
C GLY A 114 -4.02 7.16 -4.20
N ALA A 115 -4.68 6.74 -3.12
CA ALA A 115 -6.06 6.28 -3.15
C ALA A 115 -7.02 7.32 -3.75
N ALA A 116 -6.91 8.58 -3.32
CA ALA A 116 -7.73 9.67 -3.83
C ALA A 116 -7.45 9.96 -5.31
N PHE A 117 -6.18 9.97 -5.71
CA PHE A 117 -5.76 10.21 -7.08
C PHE A 117 -6.32 9.14 -8.03
N TYR A 118 -6.18 7.86 -7.69
CA TYR A 118 -6.72 6.78 -8.51
C TYR A 118 -8.26 6.78 -8.53
N ALA A 119 -8.92 7.13 -7.42
CA ALA A 119 -10.37 7.30 -7.40
C ALA A 119 -10.83 8.42 -8.34
N GLU A 120 -10.11 9.53 -8.40
CA GLU A 120 -10.40 10.63 -9.33
C GLU A 120 -10.23 10.19 -10.80
N LEU A 121 -9.17 9.43 -11.12
CA LEU A 121 -8.97 8.89 -12.46
C LEU A 121 -10.08 7.91 -12.86
N ARG A 122 -10.50 7.03 -11.94
CA ARG A 122 -11.66 6.14 -12.13
C ARG A 122 -12.91 6.96 -12.46
N ASP A 123 -13.19 8.02 -11.72
CA ASP A 123 -14.42 8.79 -11.86
C ASP A 123 -14.45 9.61 -13.16
N LYS A 124 -13.28 10.03 -13.65
CA LYS A 124 -13.12 10.72 -14.95
C LYS A 124 -13.09 9.78 -16.15
N SER A 125 -12.77 8.49 -15.98
CA SER A 125 -12.77 7.52 -17.08
C SER A 125 -14.18 7.23 -17.56
N THR A 126 -14.33 6.98 -18.87
CA THR A 126 -15.61 6.57 -19.48
C THR A 126 -15.60 5.10 -19.91
N ASP A 127 -14.40 4.54 -20.15
CA ASP A 127 -14.23 3.13 -20.50
C ASP A 127 -14.37 2.26 -19.23
N PRO A 128 -15.25 1.24 -19.21
CA PRO A 128 -15.43 0.36 -18.06
C PRO A 128 -14.16 -0.36 -17.60
N LYS A 129 -13.22 -0.66 -18.51
CA LYS A 129 -11.94 -1.32 -18.20
C LYS A 129 -10.98 -0.37 -17.51
N GLU A 130 -10.93 0.90 -17.94
CA GLU A 130 -10.17 1.95 -17.25
C GLU A 130 -10.71 2.17 -15.84
N LYS A 131 -12.05 2.27 -15.70
CA LYS A 131 -12.71 2.39 -14.38
C LYS A 131 -12.36 1.23 -13.45
N ALA A 132 -12.45 0.00 -13.94
CA ALA A 132 -12.14 -1.18 -13.14
C ALA A 132 -10.67 -1.19 -12.69
N PHE A 133 -9.75 -0.79 -13.57
CA PHE A 133 -8.32 -0.74 -13.26
C PHE A 133 -7.98 0.32 -12.20
N PHE A 134 -8.39 1.58 -12.41
CA PHE A 134 -8.13 2.65 -11.43
C PHE A 134 -8.89 2.42 -10.12
N GLY A 135 -10.09 1.84 -10.19
CA GLY A 135 -10.82 1.41 -8.99
C GLY A 135 -10.08 0.33 -8.21
N LEU A 136 -9.41 -0.60 -8.89
CA LEU A 136 -8.57 -1.58 -8.21
C LEU A 136 -7.39 -0.91 -7.51
N LEU A 137 -6.64 -0.04 -8.20
CA LEU A 137 -5.51 0.66 -7.58
C LEU A 137 -5.95 1.48 -6.36
N ALA A 138 -7.01 2.29 -6.50
CA ALA A 138 -7.56 3.06 -5.39
C ALA A 138 -7.89 2.20 -4.16
N ASN A 139 -8.39 0.97 -4.37
CA ASN A 139 -8.68 0.05 -3.28
C ASN A 139 -7.40 -0.50 -2.62
N ILE A 140 -6.33 -0.73 -3.38
CA ILE A 140 -5.07 -1.24 -2.82
C ILE A 140 -4.40 -0.20 -1.92
N GLU A 141 -4.25 1.03 -2.43
CA GLU A 141 -3.73 2.17 -1.65
C GLU A 141 -4.56 2.37 -0.37
N HIS A 142 -5.88 2.18 -0.45
CA HIS A 142 -6.75 2.29 0.70
C HIS A 142 -6.52 1.18 1.75
N GLU A 143 -6.20 -0.03 1.31
CA GLU A 143 -5.82 -1.16 2.16
C GLU A 143 -4.45 -0.94 2.83
N HIS A 144 -3.49 -0.37 2.11
CA HIS A 144 -2.21 0.08 2.65
C HIS A 144 -2.39 1.17 3.69
N PHE A 145 -3.16 2.22 3.37
CA PHE A 145 -3.56 3.27 4.30
C PHE A 145 -4.12 2.67 5.59
N SER A 146 -5.06 1.73 5.47
CA SER A 146 -5.70 1.08 6.62
C SER A 146 -4.69 0.30 7.46
N SER A 147 -3.80 -0.45 6.81
CA SER A 147 -2.73 -1.20 7.48
C SER A 147 -1.71 -0.31 8.18
N LEU A 148 -1.39 0.85 7.60
CA LEU A 148 -0.51 1.85 8.21
C LEU A 148 -1.18 2.57 9.38
N LYS A 149 -2.51 2.81 9.34
CA LYS A 149 -3.26 3.32 10.49
C LYS A 149 -3.23 2.36 11.68
N ASP A 150 -3.37 1.06 11.42
CA ASP A 150 -3.21 0.03 12.45
C ASP A 150 -1.77 0.01 13.00
N THR A 151 -0.77 0.21 12.14
CA THR A 151 0.64 0.30 12.55
C THR A 151 0.91 1.55 13.39
N GLU A 152 0.33 2.70 13.04
CA GLU A 152 0.42 3.93 13.83
C GLU A 152 -0.16 3.71 15.24
N GLU A 153 -1.33 3.07 15.33
CA GLU A 153 -1.94 2.70 16.61
C GLU A 153 -0.99 1.82 17.43
N PHE A 154 -0.35 0.82 16.81
CA PHE A 154 0.66 -0.01 17.46
C PHE A 154 1.86 0.80 17.96
N PHE A 155 2.42 1.71 17.17
CA PHE A 155 3.57 2.52 17.62
C PHE A 155 3.23 3.50 18.73
N VAL A 156 2.01 4.05 18.74
CA VAL A 156 1.55 4.98 19.77
C VAL A 156 1.17 4.25 21.07
N ASN A 157 0.46 3.13 20.96
CA ASN A 157 0.00 2.37 22.11
C ASN A 157 -0.03 0.86 21.81
N PRO A 158 1.13 0.18 21.93
CA PRO A 158 1.22 -1.25 21.69
C PRO A 158 0.25 -2.06 22.56
N GLY A 159 0.03 -1.63 23.81
CA GLY A 159 -0.83 -2.32 24.76
C GLY A 159 -2.31 -2.33 24.33
N ALA A 160 -2.85 -1.17 23.94
CA ALA A 160 -4.22 -1.09 23.42
C ALA A 160 -4.36 -1.85 22.09
N TRP A 161 -3.36 -1.77 21.22
CA TRP A 161 -3.34 -2.52 19.98
C TRP A 161 -3.42 -4.04 20.21
N TYR A 162 -2.61 -4.58 21.14
CA TYR A 162 -2.68 -6.00 21.49
C TYR A 162 -4.04 -6.41 22.07
N GLN A 163 -4.66 -5.59 22.92
CA GLN A 163 -6.00 -5.86 23.45
C GLN A 163 -7.05 -5.90 22.34
N LYS A 164 -6.98 -4.97 21.38
CA LYS A 164 -7.84 -4.95 20.19
C LYS A 164 -7.59 -6.15 19.29
N ALA A 165 -6.33 -6.52 19.07
CA ALA A 165 -5.96 -7.67 18.25
C ALA A 165 -6.40 -9.01 18.88
N GLU A 166 -6.26 -9.16 20.20
CA GLU A 166 -6.72 -10.33 20.97
C GLU A 166 -8.26 -10.41 20.99
N SER A 167 -8.97 -9.29 21.12
CA SER A 167 -10.45 -9.26 21.09
C SER A 167 -11.04 -9.44 19.68
N SER A 168 -10.32 -8.98 18.64
CA SER A 168 -10.70 -9.20 17.23
C SER A 168 -10.31 -10.59 16.74
N GLY A 169 -9.60 -11.38 17.55
CA GLY A 169 -9.12 -12.70 17.20
C GLY A 169 -8.90 -13.58 18.42
N LEU A 170 -9.99 -14.17 18.94
CA LEU A 170 -10.06 -15.54 19.49
C LEU A 170 -11.52 -16.00 19.76
N ASP A 171 -12.46 -15.76 18.84
CA ASP A 171 -13.75 -16.49 18.80
C ASP A 171 -14.00 -16.97 17.36
N GLY A 172 -13.21 -17.96 16.94
CA GLY A 172 -13.28 -18.54 15.60
C GLY A 172 -12.59 -19.90 15.51
N ALA A 173 -13.27 -20.91 16.08
CA ALA A 173 -12.99 -22.35 16.14
C ALA A 173 -12.12 -22.85 17.32
#